data_AF-A0A818VX64-F1
#
_entry.id   AF-A0A818VX64-F1
#
_cell.length_a   1.000
_cell.length_b   1.000
_cell.length_c   1.000
_cell.angle_alpha   90.00
_cell.angle_beta   90.00
_cell.angle_gamma   90.00
#
_symmetry.space_group_name_H-M   'P 1'
#
loop_
_entity.id
_entity.type
_entity.pdbx_description
1 polymer ?
#
loop_
_entity_poly.entity_id
_entity_poly.type
_entity_poly.pdbx_seq_one_letter_code
_entity_poly.pdbx_strand_id
1 'polypeptide(L)'
;MANTNFAVDWAVAQGANGIECDIHFDGSGNPSIIEHGPGCDCGCATGNDHICVALQGRCSGSKARENPATYMQNIARHAGIALFFVDSKVSARMGQTLVKAGKNLISFMDKNLFDYGYKGKVVISSASFSTFAYVQAAAIAAKGSRNSHRYFFTVDQEGNNYEGVMNKMCPVTNNRVYGTGTGSCGEVVTYYDAIKAAVAGKKQGENGKRYDVVRTIEPESGPWGEFTNTVYCNANTWAIGFRQRVEKPCDNCDDTALNALELLCAKKDGTSVNSIKPHSGFWGDWSNVVRCPGSNNFLKGVSFKIEPPQESGDDTAANDSQFACSQSRNIFASNGDPWGDWKPMKYCSPSTAICGFSLKLEDTQNEGDDTAANGAKFECCTL
;
A
#
# COMPACT_ATOMS: atom_id res chain seq x y z
N MET A 1 22.87 7.26 -8.97
CA MET A 1 22.89 8.65 -9.46
C MET A 1 23.52 8.80 -10.83
N ALA A 2 22.76 9.32 -11.79
CA ALA A 2 23.23 9.65 -13.14
C ALA A 2 23.12 11.17 -13.40
N ASN A 3 23.83 11.99 -12.63
CA ASN A 3 23.58 13.45 -12.52
C ASN A 3 24.04 14.33 -13.69
N THR A 4 24.48 13.75 -14.80
CA THR A 4 24.85 14.50 -16.01
C THR A 4 24.18 13.90 -17.23
N ASN A 5 23.97 14.69 -18.27
CA ASN A 5 23.42 14.19 -19.54
C ASN A 5 24.25 13.03 -20.09
N PHE A 6 25.58 13.14 -20.01
CA PHE A 6 26.49 12.07 -20.41
C PHE A 6 26.32 10.79 -19.59
N ALA A 7 26.12 10.89 -18.27
CA ALA A 7 25.89 9.73 -17.42
C ALA A 7 24.55 9.05 -17.72
N VAL A 8 23.51 9.83 -18.05
CA VAL A 8 22.22 9.30 -18.52
C VAL A 8 22.40 8.53 -19.83
N ASP A 9 23.03 9.15 -20.82
CA ASP A 9 23.23 8.54 -22.14
C ASP A 9 24.06 7.24 -22.03
N TRP A 10 25.11 7.27 -21.20
CA TRP A 10 25.91 6.09 -20.89
C TRP A 10 25.08 4.99 -20.23
N ALA A 11 24.28 5.32 -19.19
CA ALA A 11 23.47 4.33 -18.48
C ALA A 11 22.41 3.68 -19.40
N VAL A 12 21.75 4.48 -20.23
CA VAL A 12 20.79 3.99 -21.23
C VAL A 12 21.48 3.07 -22.24
N ALA A 13 22.70 3.41 -22.68
CA ALA A 13 23.49 2.54 -23.56
C ALA A 13 23.88 1.21 -22.90
N GLN A 14 23.98 1.17 -21.56
CA GLN A 14 24.13 -0.08 -20.79
C GLN A 14 22.80 -0.82 -20.54
N GLY A 15 21.69 -0.34 -21.08
CA GLY A 15 20.37 -0.96 -20.97
C GLY A 15 19.51 -0.46 -19.80
N ALA A 16 19.91 0.61 -19.12
CA ALA A 16 19.09 1.19 -18.05
C ALA A 16 17.76 1.73 -18.60
N ASN A 17 16.65 1.35 -17.97
CA ASN A 17 15.30 1.87 -18.23
C ASN A 17 14.74 2.69 -17.06
N GLY A 18 15.54 2.88 -16.01
CA GLY A 18 15.27 3.70 -14.85
C GLY A 18 16.47 4.59 -14.57
N ILE A 19 16.23 5.88 -14.33
CA ILE A 19 17.28 6.85 -14.00
C ILE A 19 16.95 7.51 -12.67
N GLU A 20 17.95 7.67 -11.83
CA GLU A 20 17.87 8.42 -10.59
C GLU A 20 18.79 9.65 -10.65
N CYS A 21 18.30 10.78 -10.15
CA CYS A 21 19.09 12.00 -10.02
C CYS A 21 18.92 12.68 -8.66
N ASP A 22 19.96 13.41 -8.29
CA ASP A 22 19.98 14.28 -7.12
C ASP A 22 19.68 15.72 -7.51
N ILE A 23 18.62 16.32 -6.95
CA ILE A 23 18.21 17.70 -7.26
C ILE A 23 18.24 18.61 -6.05
N HIS A 24 18.85 19.77 -6.22
CA HIS A 24 18.88 20.84 -5.23
C HIS A 24 17.93 21.99 -5.57
N PHE A 25 17.66 22.83 -4.58
CA PHE A 25 16.74 23.97 -4.68
C PHE A 25 17.40 25.27 -4.21
N ASP A 26 17.03 26.38 -4.85
CA ASP A 26 17.44 27.73 -4.42
C ASP A 26 16.62 28.24 -3.21
N GLY A 27 16.94 29.45 -2.73
CA GLY A 27 16.23 30.08 -1.60
C GLY A 27 14.75 30.38 -1.87
N SER A 28 14.32 30.40 -3.14
CA SER A 28 12.92 30.54 -3.55
C SER A 28 12.21 29.20 -3.71
N GLY A 29 12.95 28.08 -3.59
CA GLY A 29 12.44 26.73 -3.80
C GLY A 29 12.40 26.34 -5.28
N ASN A 30 13.12 27.00 -6.18
CA ASN A 30 13.20 26.53 -7.57
C ASN A 30 14.29 25.46 -7.71
N PRO A 31 14.09 24.43 -8.54
CA PRO A 31 15.17 23.54 -8.94
C PRO A 31 16.38 24.33 -9.44
N SER A 32 17.54 24.12 -8.82
CA SER A 32 18.73 24.95 -9.05
C SER A 32 19.87 24.21 -9.74
N ILE A 33 20.12 22.96 -9.35
CA ILE A 33 21.24 22.16 -9.84
C ILE A 33 20.94 20.66 -9.66
N ILE A 34 21.36 19.85 -10.64
CA ILE A 34 21.44 18.40 -10.51
C ILE A 34 22.86 18.09 -10.06
N GLU A 35 23.04 17.59 -8.84
CA GLU A 35 24.33 17.26 -8.23
C GLU A 35 24.07 16.45 -6.95
N HIS A 36 24.95 15.52 -6.61
CA HIS A 36 24.80 14.74 -5.37
C HIS A 36 25.41 15.48 -4.17
N GLY A 37 26.67 15.91 -4.33
CA GLY A 37 27.47 16.49 -3.28
C GLY A 37 28.61 15.58 -2.81
N PRO A 38 29.36 15.98 -1.77
CA PRO A 38 30.53 15.26 -1.29
C PRO A 38 30.15 13.93 -0.59
N GLY A 39 30.87 12.86 -0.91
CA GLY A 39 30.65 11.50 -0.38
C GLY A 39 29.62 10.72 -1.20
N CYS A 40 30.02 9.60 -1.81
CA CYS A 40 29.19 8.78 -2.70
C CYS A 40 29.87 7.43 -3.02
N ASP A 41 29.16 6.59 -3.76
CA ASP A 41 29.58 5.24 -4.14
C ASP A 41 30.81 5.20 -5.05
N CYS A 42 31.20 6.32 -5.68
CA CYS A 42 32.43 6.39 -6.47
C CYS A 42 33.70 6.17 -5.64
N GLY A 43 33.65 6.30 -4.32
CA GLY A 43 34.74 5.88 -3.44
C GLY A 43 34.85 4.35 -3.26
N CYS A 44 33.77 3.61 -3.53
CA CYS A 44 33.68 2.15 -3.41
C CYS A 44 33.72 1.42 -4.78
N ALA A 45 33.67 2.15 -5.90
CA ALA A 45 33.55 1.58 -7.23
C ALA A 45 34.81 0.80 -7.65
N THR A 46 34.65 -0.49 -7.94
CA THR A 46 35.72 -1.35 -8.51
C THR A 46 35.24 -1.92 -9.85
N GLY A 47 35.61 -1.29 -10.96
CA GLY A 47 35.29 -1.80 -12.31
C GLY A 47 34.94 -0.72 -13.34
N ASN A 48 35.04 -1.09 -14.63
CA ASN A 48 34.74 -0.20 -15.77
C ASN A 48 33.23 -0.10 -16.08
N ASP A 49 32.43 -0.99 -15.51
CA ASP A 49 30.98 -1.07 -15.76
C ASP A 49 30.16 -0.28 -14.73
N HIS A 50 30.83 0.60 -13.96
CA HIS A 50 30.20 1.42 -12.93
C HIS A 50 29.90 2.83 -13.45
N ILE A 51 28.74 3.40 -13.08
CA ILE A 51 28.30 4.76 -13.50
C ILE A 51 29.33 5.85 -13.20
N CYS A 52 30.16 5.63 -12.18
CA CYS A 52 31.24 6.53 -11.81
C CYS A 52 32.28 6.74 -12.91
N VAL A 53 32.44 5.80 -13.85
CA VAL A 53 33.27 6.00 -15.04
C VAL A 53 32.71 7.14 -15.88
N ALA A 54 31.40 7.17 -16.08
CA ALA A 54 30.74 8.25 -16.82
C ALA A 54 30.84 9.60 -16.09
N LEU A 55 30.91 9.57 -14.76
CA LEU A 55 31.11 10.76 -13.92
C LEU A 55 32.59 11.10 -13.67
N GLN A 56 33.53 10.43 -14.34
CA GLN A 56 34.99 10.62 -14.17
C GLN A 56 35.45 10.46 -12.71
N GLY A 57 34.83 9.54 -11.97
CA GLY A 57 35.10 9.28 -10.56
C GLY A 57 34.65 10.38 -9.59
N ARG A 58 33.78 11.31 -10.04
CA ARG A 58 33.34 12.46 -9.24
C ARG A 58 31.85 12.37 -8.91
N CYS A 59 31.48 12.96 -7.78
CA CYS A 59 30.08 13.11 -7.34
C CYS A 59 29.68 14.56 -7.07
N SER A 60 30.63 15.47 -7.28
CA SER A 60 30.41 16.91 -7.17
C SER A 60 31.39 17.69 -8.06
N GLY A 61 31.08 18.96 -8.26
CA GLY A 61 31.86 19.90 -9.06
C GLY A 61 31.42 19.93 -10.52
N SER A 62 32.09 20.77 -11.32
CA SER A 62 31.69 21.12 -12.69
C SER A 62 31.51 19.95 -13.65
N LYS A 63 32.08 18.78 -13.35
CA LYS A 63 32.01 17.58 -14.19
C LYS A 63 30.94 16.56 -13.75
N ALA A 64 30.30 16.79 -12.60
CA ALA A 64 29.32 15.90 -11.99
C ALA A 64 28.01 16.65 -11.65
N ARG A 65 27.78 17.77 -12.33
CA ARG A 65 26.58 18.60 -12.18
C ARG A 65 25.95 18.94 -13.51
N GLU A 66 24.65 19.20 -13.51
CA GLU A 66 23.91 19.62 -14.70
C GLU A 66 22.82 20.66 -14.39
N ASN A 67 22.43 21.43 -15.40
CA ASN A 67 21.26 22.30 -15.31
C ASN A 67 19.96 21.47 -15.32
N PRO A 68 19.06 21.63 -14.32
CA PRO A 68 17.86 20.79 -14.18
C PRO A 68 16.94 20.78 -15.41
N ALA A 69 16.80 21.90 -16.11
CA ALA A 69 15.93 21.95 -17.28
C ALA A 69 16.52 21.12 -18.42
N THR A 70 17.80 21.34 -18.75
CA THR A 70 18.48 20.58 -19.81
C THR A 70 18.55 19.09 -19.48
N TYR A 71 18.74 18.75 -18.20
CA TYR A 71 18.77 17.38 -17.73
C TYR A 71 17.44 16.66 -17.94
N MET A 72 16.32 17.25 -17.47
CA MET A 72 14.99 16.67 -17.64
C MET A 72 14.58 16.57 -19.13
N GLN A 73 14.98 17.54 -19.94
CA GLN A 73 14.75 17.49 -21.38
C GLN A 73 15.55 16.36 -22.05
N ASN A 74 16.77 16.06 -21.56
CA ASN A 74 17.52 14.89 -22.03
C ASN A 74 16.83 13.59 -21.66
N ILE A 75 16.35 13.45 -20.41
CA ILE A 75 15.56 12.29 -19.96
C ILE A 75 14.34 12.09 -20.87
N ALA A 76 13.60 13.16 -21.19
CA ALA A 76 12.41 13.10 -22.02
C ALA A 76 12.67 12.59 -23.46
N ARG A 77 13.87 12.81 -24.00
CA ARG A 77 14.25 12.37 -25.36
C ARG A 77 14.48 10.86 -25.46
N HIS A 78 14.79 10.21 -24.34
CA HIS A 78 15.05 8.78 -24.29
C HIS A 78 13.74 8.01 -24.09
N ALA A 79 13.18 7.50 -25.20
CA ALA A 79 11.92 6.73 -25.18
C ALA A 79 11.98 5.44 -24.33
N GLY A 80 13.19 4.93 -24.05
CA GLY A 80 13.41 3.72 -23.25
C GLY A 80 13.38 3.93 -21.74
N ILE A 81 13.38 5.18 -21.25
CA ILE A 81 13.33 5.45 -19.81
C ILE A 81 11.87 5.36 -19.32
N ALA A 82 11.55 4.28 -18.63
CA ALA A 82 10.23 4.03 -18.05
C ALA A 82 10.05 4.65 -16.66
N LEU A 83 11.14 4.87 -15.92
CA LEU A 83 11.13 5.41 -14.56
C LEU A 83 12.17 6.53 -14.39
N PHE A 84 11.75 7.63 -13.79
CA PHE A 84 12.65 8.71 -13.37
C PHE A 84 12.48 8.97 -11.87
N PHE A 85 13.52 8.69 -11.10
CA PHE A 85 13.56 8.85 -9.65
C PHE A 85 14.28 10.15 -9.31
N VAL A 86 13.65 10.98 -8.48
CA VAL A 86 14.15 12.30 -8.11
C VAL A 86 14.47 12.28 -6.61
N ASP A 87 15.75 12.10 -6.29
CA ASP A 87 16.28 12.31 -4.94
C ASP A 87 16.38 13.81 -4.68
N SER A 88 15.44 14.32 -3.90
CA SER A 88 15.39 15.74 -3.58
C SER A 88 16.29 16.04 -2.40
N LYS A 89 17.40 16.75 -2.65
CA LYS A 89 18.37 17.22 -1.64
C LYS A 89 17.82 18.41 -0.86
N VAL A 90 16.75 18.16 -0.11
CA VAL A 90 16.11 19.12 0.78
C VAL A 90 16.54 18.91 2.23
N SER A 91 16.42 19.97 3.04
CA SER A 91 16.79 19.94 4.47
C SER A 91 15.73 20.64 5.31
N ALA A 92 15.51 20.16 6.54
CA ALA A 92 14.64 20.82 7.52
C ALA A 92 14.97 22.31 7.73
N ARG A 93 16.24 22.69 7.53
CA ARG A 93 16.70 24.09 7.60
C ARG A 93 16.04 25.02 6.58
N MET A 94 15.47 24.48 5.50
CA MET A 94 14.74 25.26 4.50
C MET A 94 13.41 25.82 5.04
N GLY A 95 12.88 25.27 6.14
CA GLY A 95 11.64 25.75 6.76
C GLY A 95 10.48 25.83 5.76
N GLN A 96 9.87 27.01 5.62
CA GLN A 96 8.73 27.24 4.72
C GLN A 96 9.10 27.08 3.23
N THR A 97 10.38 27.14 2.87
CA THR A 97 10.83 26.92 1.48
C THR A 97 10.63 25.47 1.05
N LEU A 98 10.53 24.49 1.97
CA LEU A 98 10.19 23.09 1.63
C LEU A 98 8.88 23.00 0.84
N VAL A 99 7.85 23.72 1.30
CA VAL A 99 6.52 23.72 0.66
C VAL A 99 6.58 24.35 -0.72
N LYS A 100 7.35 25.44 -0.89
CA LYS A 100 7.58 26.08 -2.19
C LYS A 100 8.32 25.14 -3.13
N ALA A 101 9.38 24.48 -2.64
CA ALA A 101 10.18 23.54 -3.40
C ALA A 101 9.37 22.37 -3.95
N GLY A 102 8.50 21.76 -3.13
CA GLY A 102 7.65 20.67 -3.58
C GLY A 102 6.67 21.11 -4.68
N LYS A 103 6.05 22.28 -4.50
CA LYS A 103 5.11 22.85 -5.50
C LYS A 103 5.82 23.21 -6.81
N ASN A 104 6.94 23.91 -6.70
CA ASN A 104 7.69 24.40 -7.87
C ASN A 104 8.27 23.25 -8.68
N LEU A 105 8.69 22.15 -8.03
CA LEU A 105 9.17 20.97 -8.75
C LEU A 105 8.11 20.41 -9.71
N ILE A 106 6.85 20.26 -9.27
CA ILE A 106 5.79 19.72 -10.13
C ILE A 106 5.60 20.58 -11.39
N SER A 107 5.44 21.89 -11.22
CA SER A 107 5.31 22.81 -12.35
C SER A 107 6.54 22.79 -13.28
N PHE A 108 7.74 22.65 -12.69
CA PHE A 108 8.99 22.56 -13.43
C PHE A 108 9.09 21.27 -14.25
N MET A 109 8.70 20.13 -13.69
CA MET A 109 8.71 18.83 -14.36
C MET A 109 7.64 18.74 -15.44
N ASP A 110 6.43 19.24 -15.20
CA ASP A 110 5.41 19.30 -16.25
C ASP A 110 5.93 20.04 -17.49
N LYS A 111 6.60 21.17 -17.28
CA LYS A 111 7.16 21.99 -18.36
C LYS A 111 8.39 21.39 -19.04
N ASN A 112 9.35 20.87 -18.28
CA ASN A 112 10.68 20.51 -18.80
C ASN A 112 10.85 19.01 -19.05
N LEU A 113 9.94 18.17 -18.54
CA LEU A 113 9.99 16.72 -18.71
C LEU A 113 8.78 16.24 -19.53
N PHE A 114 7.57 16.46 -19.03
CA PHE A 114 6.36 15.89 -19.66
C PHE A 114 5.95 16.60 -20.94
N ASP A 115 5.95 17.93 -20.97
CA ASP A 115 5.70 18.71 -22.19
C ASP A 115 6.81 18.50 -23.24
N TYR A 116 7.97 17.97 -22.83
CA TYR A 116 9.05 17.52 -23.72
C TYR A 116 8.91 16.07 -24.20
N GLY A 117 7.82 15.39 -23.85
CA GLY A 117 7.45 14.09 -24.41
C GLY A 117 7.78 12.88 -23.54
N TYR A 118 8.19 13.06 -22.27
CA TYR A 118 8.43 11.94 -21.38
C TYR A 118 7.16 11.11 -21.14
N LYS A 119 7.25 9.79 -21.33
CA LYS A 119 6.13 8.84 -21.22
C LYS A 119 6.29 7.85 -20.06
N GLY A 120 7.28 8.02 -19.20
CA GLY A 120 7.47 7.17 -18.03
C GLY A 120 6.68 7.63 -16.80
N LYS A 121 7.07 7.08 -15.66
CA LYS A 121 6.62 7.45 -14.31
C LYS A 121 7.72 8.19 -13.58
N VAL A 122 7.34 9.10 -12.70
CA VAL A 122 8.26 9.85 -11.84
C VAL A 122 8.06 9.42 -10.40
N VAL A 123 9.13 9.16 -9.67
CA VAL A 123 9.11 9.02 -8.21
C VAL A 123 9.83 10.21 -7.61
N ILE A 124 9.17 10.98 -6.74
CA ILE A 124 9.75 12.10 -6.00
C ILE A 124 9.97 11.66 -4.56
N SER A 125 11.21 11.70 -4.10
CA SER A 125 11.56 11.37 -2.73
C SER A 125 12.09 12.58 -1.95
N SER A 126 12.09 12.46 -0.63
CA SER A 126 12.94 13.26 0.26
C SER A 126 13.66 12.32 1.22
N ALA A 127 14.78 12.75 1.78
CA ALA A 127 15.57 11.94 2.69
C ALA A 127 14.77 11.42 3.90
N SER A 128 14.04 12.27 4.64
CA SER A 128 13.43 11.84 5.91
C SER A 128 12.08 12.51 6.22
N PHE A 129 11.43 12.06 7.29
CA PHE A 129 10.22 12.65 7.86
C PHE A 129 10.40 14.10 8.28
N SER A 130 11.62 14.52 8.63
CA SER A 130 11.91 15.92 8.96
C SER A 130 11.67 16.86 7.77
N THR A 131 11.72 16.31 6.54
CA THR A 131 11.50 17.04 5.29
C THR A 131 10.16 16.71 4.63
N PHE A 132 9.26 15.98 5.32
CA PHE A 132 8.00 15.48 4.74
C PHE A 132 7.11 16.58 4.13
N ALA A 133 7.15 17.81 4.67
CA ALA A 133 6.40 18.94 4.13
C ALA A 133 6.68 19.20 2.63
N TYR A 134 7.89 18.88 2.15
CA TYR A 134 8.26 18.93 0.74
C TYR A 134 7.46 17.92 -0.09
N VAL A 135 7.53 16.63 0.27
CA VAL A 135 6.84 15.54 -0.44
C VAL A 135 5.33 15.73 -0.40
N GLN A 136 4.80 16.15 0.76
CA GLN A 136 3.39 16.48 0.91
C GLN A 136 2.96 17.59 -0.05
N ALA A 137 3.74 18.67 -0.14
CA ALA A 137 3.44 19.79 -1.03
C ALA A 137 3.52 19.40 -2.51
N ALA A 138 4.51 18.59 -2.90
CA ALA A 138 4.63 18.06 -4.25
C ALA A 138 3.44 17.15 -4.62
N ALA A 139 3.06 16.24 -3.73
CA ALA A 139 1.92 15.34 -3.95
C ALA A 139 0.58 16.09 -4.05
N ILE A 140 0.38 17.14 -3.27
CA ILE A 140 -0.81 18.00 -3.40
C ILE A 140 -0.78 18.76 -4.73
N ALA A 141 0.35 19.35 -5.12
CA ALA A 141 0.49 20.07 -6.38
C ALA A 141 0.27 19.17 -7.61
N ALA A 142 0.78 17.93 -7.56
CA ALA A 142 0.63 16.96 -8.65
C ALA A 142 -0.83 16.59 -8.95
N LYS A 143 -1.76 16.74 -8.00
CA LYS A 143 -3.20 16.53 -8.25
C LYS A 143 -3.75 17.49 -9.31
N GLY A 144 -3.17 18.69 -9.44
CA GLY A 144 -3.54 19.68 -10.46
C GLY A 144 -2.87 19.46 -11.82
N SER A 145 -1.93 18.53 -11.92
CA SER A 145 -1.22 18.24 -13.17
C SER A 145 -2.04 17.32 -14.08
N ARG A 146 -1.93 17.54 -15.41
CA ARG A 146 -2.41 16.60 -16.43
C ARG A 146 -1.71 15.24 -16.33
N ASN A 147 -0.52 15.21 -15.73
CA ASN A 147 0.31 14.03 -15.53
C ASN A 147 0.19 13.46 -14.10
N SER A 148 -0.85 13.83 -13.35
CA SER A 148 -1.07 13.40 -11.96
C SER A 148 -0.90 11.88 -11.73
N HIS A 149 -1.39 11.06 -12.66
CA HIS A 149 -1.29 9.60 -12.65
C HIS A 149 0.14 9.04 -12.85
N ARG A 150 1.11 9.89 -13.17
CA ARG A 150 2.52 9.53 -13.43
C ARG A 150 3.45 9.94 -12.31
N TYR A 151 3.01 10.78 -11.39
CA TYR A 151 3.78 11.17 -10.21
C TYR A 151 3.51 10.23 -9.05
N PHE A 152 4.59 9.68 -8.51
CA PHE A 152 4.64 8.84 -7.31
C PHE A 152 5.57 9.47 -6.28
N PHE A 153 5.37 9.13 -5.01
CA PHE A 153 6.00 9.84 -3.90
C PHE A 153 6.48 8.89 -2.81
N THR A 154 7.60 9.22 -2.17
CA THR A 154 8.17 8.40 -1.08
C THR A 154 9.07 9.19 -0.13
N VAL A 155 9.56 8.53 0.91
CA VAL A 155 10.60 9.00 1.82
C VAL A 155 11.69 7.94 1.88
N ASP A 156 12.93 8.31 1.59
CA ASP A 156 13.98 7.38 1.15
C ASP A 156 14.83 6.78 2.28
N GLN A 157 15.11 7.54 3.36
CA GLN A 157 16.08 7.14 4.40
C GLN A 157 15.44 6.73 5.73
N GLU A 158 14.18 6.29 5.71
CA GLU A 158 13.48 5.79 6.91
C GLU A 158 13.72 4.29 7.13
N GLY A 159 14.62 3.67 6.35
CA GLY A 159 15.00 2.26 6.45
C GLY A 159 13.79 1.35 6.29
N ASN A 160 13.61 0.41 7.22
CA ASN A 160 12.48 -0.53 7.25
C ASN A 160 11.20 0.03 7.92
N ASN A 161 11.12 1.36 8.18
CA ASN A 161 9.96 1.99 8.81
C ASN A 161 8.80 2.20 7.83
N TYR A 162 8.30 1.09 7.27
CA TYR A 162 7.16 1.06 6.37
C TYR A 162 5.93 1.74 6.97
N GLU A 163 5.58 1.40 8.21
CA GLU A 163 4.38 1.90 8.86
C GLU A 163 4.41 3.43 9.01
N GLY A 164 5.56 4.00 9.40
CA GLY A 164 5.74 5.45 9.49
C GLY A 164 5.60 6.14 8.14
N VAL A 165 6.22 5.59 7.08
CA VAL A 165 6.16 6.16 5.72
C VAL A 165 4.73 6.14 5.23
N MET A 166 4.05 5.00 5.37
CA MET A 166 2.66 4.88 4.94
C MET A 166 1.73 5.76 5.77
N ASN A 167 1.83 5.80 7.09
CA ASN A 167 0.99 6.66 7.93
C ASN A 167 1.07 8.13 7.53
N LYS A 168 2.23 8.59 7.06
CA LYS A 168 2.39 9.96 6.53
C LYS A 168 1.90 10.11 5.10
N MET A 169 2.21 9.17 4.21
CA MET A 169 1.91 9.25 2.77
C MET A 169 0.45 8.95 2.44
N CYS A 170 -0.17 8.04 3.18
CA CYS A 170 -1.53 7.55 2.97
C CYS A 170 -2.56 8.68 2.93
N PRO A 171 -2.60 9.64 3.88
CA PRO A 171 -3.54 10.77 3.83
C PRO A 171 -3.33 11.72 2.65
N VAL A 172 -2.17 11.65 1.97
CA VAL A 172 -1.76 12.62 0.96
C VAL A 172 -2.10 12.12 -0.45
N THR A 173 -1.74 10.88 -0.77
CA THR A 173 -1.86 10.33 -2.14
C THR A 173 -1.92 8.80 -2.18
N ASN A 174 -2.59 8.28 -3.22
CA ASN A 174 -2.55 6.85 -3.58
C ASN A 174 -1.37 6.49 -4.50
N ASN A 175 -0.72 7.48 -5.10
CA ASN A 175 0.49 7.27 -5.89
C ASN A 175 1.71 7.33 -4.96
N ARG A 176 1.83 6.34 -4.09
CA ARG A 176 2.93 6.23 -3.12
C ARG A 176 3.75 5.00 -3.42
N VAL A 177 5.04 5.10 -3.20
CA VAL A 177 5.97 3.96 -3.25
C VAL A 177 6.75 3.92 -1.95
N TYR A 178 7.31 2.76 -1.64
CA TYR A 178 8.12 2.55 -0.46
C TYR A 178 9.43 1.88 -0.88
N GLY A 179 10.54 2.39 -0.37
CA GLY A 179 11.86 1.79 -0.52
C GLY A 179 12.29 1.16 0.79
N THR A 180 12.94 0.00 0.71
CA THR A 180 13.66 -0.61 1.84
C THR A 180 15.10 -0.12 1.76
N GLY A 181 15.49 0.81 2.63
CA GLY A 181 16.79 1.46 2.56
C GLY A 181 17.94 0.49 2.85
N THR A 182 18.84 0.29 1.88
CA THR A 182 20.20 -0.19 2.09
C THR A 182 21.20 0.91 1.72
N GLY A 183 22.26 1.05 2.52
CA GLY A 183 23.27 2.09 2.34
C GLY A 183 24.17 1.92 1.12
N SER A 184 24.94 2.97 0.82
CA SER A 184 25.81 3.21 -0.35
C SER A 184 26.83 2.11 -0.70
N CYS A 185 27.35 1.37 0.28
CA CYS A 185 28.30 0.27 0.05
C CYS A 185 27.82 -1.03 0.76
N GLY A 186 26.50 -1.22 0.87
CA GLY A 186 25.88 -2.42 1.43
C GLY A 186 25.92 -3.64 0.49
N GLU A 187 25.37 -4.78 0.93
CA GLU A 187 25.18 -5.94 0.05
C GLU A 187 24.46 -5.53 -1.23
N VAL A 188 24.92 -6.08 -2.36
CA VAL A 188 24.27 -5.87 -3.66
C VAL A 188 22.90 -6.54 -3.62
N VAL A 189 21.88 -5.79 -3.22
CA VAL A 189 20.48 -6.19 -3.37
C VAL A 189 20.16 -6.15 -4.85
N THR A 190 19.88 -7.29 -5.46
CA THR A 190 19.50 -7.31 -6.88
C THR A 190 18.07 -6.77 -7.05
N TYR A 191 17.74 -6.33 -8.27
CA TYR A 191 16.36 -6.00 -8.64
C TYR A 191 15.37 -7.14 -8.28
N TYR A 192 15.80 -8.39 -8.42
CA TYR A 192 14.98 -9.55 -8.08
C TYR A 192 14.77 -9.71 -6.57
N ASP A 193 15.76 -9.37 -5.75
CA ASP A 193 15.64 -9.43 -4.29
C ASP A 193 14.68 -8.35 -3.78
N ALA A 194 14.74 -7.15 -4.37
CA ALA A 194 13.77 -6.09 -4.10
C ALA A 194 12.32 -6.50 -4.47
N ILE A 195 12.12 -7.18 -5.60
CA ILE A 195 10.79 -7.73 -5.96
C ILE A 195 10.34 -8.77 -4.94
N LYS A 196 11.20 -9.71 -4.55
CA LYS A 196 10.86 -10.74 -3.56
C LYS A 196 10.46 -10.11 -2.23
N ALA A 197 11.21 -9.11 -1.77
CA ALA A 197 10.89 -8.36 -0.55
C ALA A 197 9.53 -7.64 -0.68
N ALA A 198 9.26 -6.96 -1.79
CA ALA A 198 7.97 -6.29 -2.01
C ALA A 198 6.78 -7.27 -2.05
N VAL A 199 6.96 -8.45 -2.65
CA VAL A 199 5.95 -9.52 -2.66
C VAL A 199 5.74 -10.10 -1.26
N ALA A 200 6.81 -10.31 -0.50
CA ALA A 200 6.73 -10.76 0.90
C ALA A 200 5.98 -9.74 1.76
N GLY A 201 6.33 -8.45 1.68
CA GLY A 201 5.60 -7.39 2.38
C GLY A 201 4.13 -7.32 1.98
N LYS A 202 3.81 -7.49 0.69
CA LYS A 202 2.41 -7.61 0.25
C LYS A 202 1.69 -8.80 0.89
N LYS A 203 2.34 -9.97 0.98
CA LYS A 203 1.80 -11.16 1.64
C LYS A 203 1.66 -11.01 3.17
N GLN A 204 2.38 -10.06 3.75
CA GLN A 204 2.30 -9.73 5.17
C GLN A 204 1.32 -8.57 5.45
N GLY A 205 0.59 -8.10 4.44
CA GLY A 205 -0.32 -6.95 4.56
C GLY A 205 0.37 -5.59 4.64
N GLU A 206 1.70 -5.55 4.48
CA GLU A 206 2.52 -4.34 4.40
C GLU A 206 2.42 -3.66 3.03
N ASN A 207 1.59 -4.08 2.08
CA ASN A 207 1.37 -3.32 0.84
C ASN A 207 -0.10 -3.47 0.46
N GLY A 208 -0.96 -2.55 0.92
CA GLY A 208 -2.40 -2.62 0.65
C GLY A 208 -3.32 -1.96 1.67
N LYS A 209 -2.79 -1.56 2.84
CA LYS A 209 -3.58 -0.89 3.87
C LYS A 209 -4.14 0.45 3.38
N ARG A 210 -5.43 0.65 3.63
CA ARG A 210 -6.16 1.88 3.31
C ARG A 210 -5.77 3.03 4.25
N TYR A 211 -5.73 4.25 3.71
CA TYR A 211 -5.27 5.44 4.46
C TYR A 211 -6.20 5.84 5.59
N ASP A 212 -7.47 5.48 5.46
CA ASP A 212 -8.54 5.82 6.38
C ASP A 212 -8.73 4.77 7.46
N VAL A 213 -7.95 3.67 7.46
CA VAL A 213 -7.98 2.65 8.51
C VAL A 213 -7.47 3.25 9.82
N VAL A 214 -8.32 3.25 10.85
CA VAL A 214 -7.98 3.80 12.17
C VAL A 214 -7.97 2.76 13.28
N ARG A 215 -8.55 1.57 13.03
CA ARG A 215 -8.63 0.51 14.02
C ARG A 215 -8.86 -0.83 13.35
N THR A 216 -8.31 -1.89 13.94
CA THR A 216 -8.69 -3.27 13.66
C THR A 216 -9.59 -3.77 14.79
N ILE A 217 -10.69 -4.45 14.44
CA ILE A 217 -11.56 -5.14 15.38
C ILE A 217 -11.54 -6.64 15.06
N GLU A 218 -11.54 -7.45 16.10
CA GLU A 218 -11.43 -8.90 16.01
C GLU A 218 -12.53 -9.53 16.88
N PRO A 219 -13.59 -10.10 16.28
CA PRO A 219 -14.54 -10.92 17.02
C PRO A 219 -13.82 -12.10 17.66
N GLU A 220 -14.41 -12.60 18.75
CA GLU A 220 -13.95 -13.85 19.37
C GLU A 220 -13.91 -14.96 18.30
N SER A 221 -12.85 -15.76 18.33
CA SER A 221 -12.50 -16.74 17.30
C SER A 221 -11.63 -17.84 17.89
N GLY A 222 -11.53 -18.97 17.18
CA GLY A 222 -10.70 -20.11 17.57
C GLY A 222 -9.20 -19.82 17.57
N PRO A 223 -8.40 -20.56 18.34
CA PRO A 223 -6.98 -20.29 18.51
C PRO A 223 -6.16 -20.68 17.28
N TRP A 224 -6.66 -21.56 16.43
CA TRP A 224 -5.90 -22.16 15.34
C TRP A 224 -6.07 -21.47 13.97
N GLY A 225 -5.16 -21.76 13.04
CA GLY A 225 -5.09 -21.19 11.69
C GLY A 225 -4.25 -19.91 11.55
N GLU A 226 -3.96 -19.57 10.30
CA GLU A 226 -3.21 -18.38 9.90
C GLU A 226 -4.11 -17.35 9.22
N PHE A 227 -3.81 -16.07 9.41
CA PHE A 227 -4.56 -15.01 8.76
C PHE A 227 -4.19 -14.88 7.28
N THR A 228 -5.20 -14.85 6.42
CA THR A 228 -5.04 -14.45 5.02
C THR A 228 -4.58 -13.00 4.92
N ASN A 229 -4.12 -12.61 3.73
CA ASN A 229 -3.98 -11.20 3.39
C ASN A 229 -5.29 -10.43 3.60
N THR A 230 -5.18 -9.24 4.19
CA THR A 230 -6.33 -8.34 4.32
C THR A 230 -6.72 -7.81 2.94
N VAL A 231 -7.99 -7.94 2.60
CA VAL A 231 -8.60 -7.33 1.42
C VAL A 231 -9.40 -6.10 1.83
N TYR A 232 -9.35 -5.05 1.03
CA TYR A 232 -10.04 -3.78 1.31
C TYR A 232 -11.04 -3.44 0.23
N CYS A 233 -12.17 -2.86 0.64
CA CYS A 233 -13.06 -2.12 -0.23
C CYS A 233 -12.28 -1.00 -0.93
N ASN A 234 -12.69 -0.60 -2.14
CA ASN A 234 -12.06 0.51 -2.84
C ASN A 234 -12.04 1.80 -2.00
N ALA A 235 -11.08 2.70 -2.24
CA ALA A 235 -11.01 3.97 -1.53
C ALA A 235 -12.35 4.74 -1.57
N ASN A 236 -12.72 5.39 -0.45
CA ASN A 236 -14.00 6.09 -0.27
C ASN A 236 -15.25 5.19 -0.40
N THR A 237 -15.11 3.90 -0.09
CA THR A 237 -16.24 2.96 0.02
C THR A 237 -16.13 2.15 1.30
N TRP A 238 -17.24 1.61 1.78
CA TRP A 238 -17.30 0.79 3.01
C TRP A 238 -18.24 -0.38 2.80
N ALA A 239 -18.09 -1.41 3.63
CA ALA A 239 -18.95 -2.57 3.58
C ALA A 239 -20.38 -2.19 3.96
N ILE A 240 -21.37 -2.63 3.17
CA ILE A 240 -22.81 -2.38 3.38
C ILE A 240 -23.60 -3.68 3.57
N GLY A 241 -22.98 -4.82 3.38
CA GLY A 241 -23.64 -6.11 3.42
C GLY A 241 -22.65 -7.24 3.26
N PHE A 242 -23.13 -8.46 3.48
CA PHE A 242 -22.31 -9.65 3.40
C PHE A 242 -23.11 -10.84 2.87
N ARG A 243 -22.38 -11.87 2.47
CA ARG A 243 -22.86 -13.25 2.45
C ARG A 243 -21.81 -14.14 3.08
N GLN A 244 -22.23 -15.29 3.56
CA GLN A 244 -21.35 -16.27 4.18
C GLN A 244 -21.46 -17.62 3.51
N ARG A 245 -20.38 -18.41 3.60
CA ARG A 245 -20.34 -19.80 3.16
C ARG A 245 -20.27 -20.68 4.38
N VAL A 246 -21.24 -21.57 4.54
CA VAL A 246 -21.39 -22.45 5.71
C VAL A 246 -21.68 -23.86 5.21
N GLU A 247 -21.06 -24.85 5.84
CA GLU A 247 -21.37 -26.26 5.60
C GLU A 247 -22.66 -26.68 6.29
N LYS A 248 -23.38 -27.61 5.66
CA LYS A 248 -24.60 -28.15 6.26
C LYS A 248 -24.21 -29.28 7.23
N PRO A 249 -24.97 -29.49 8.32
CA PRO A 249 -24.76 -30.64 9.19
C PRO A 249 -24.82 -31.94 8.37
N CYS A 250 -23.91 -32.87 8.62
CA CYS A 250 -23.90 -34.16 7.95
C CYS A 250 -23.36 -35.28 8.84
N ASP A 251 -24.00 -36.45 8.81
CA ASP A 251 -23.80 -37.55 9.78
C ASP A 251 -22.37 -38.14 9.86
N ASN A 252 -21.45 -37.80 8.94
CA ASN A 252 -20.06 -38.32 8.89
C ASN A 252 -19.06 -37.31 8.27
N CYS A 253 -19.30 -36.01 8.39
CA CYS A 253 -18.32 -34.97 8.06
C CYS A 253 -18.19 -34.02 9.25
N ASP A 254 -17.16 -33.16 9.22
CA ASP A 254 -17.08 -32.06 10.18
C ASP A 254 -18.37 -31.22 10.09
N ASP A 255 -19.08 -31.13 11.20
CA ASP A 255 -20.37 -30.47 11.27
C ASP A 255 -20.13 -28.95 11.29
N THR A 256 -20.66 -28.26 10.28
CA THR A 256 -21.28 -26.93 10.45
C THR A 256 -20.39 -25.70 10.68
N ALA A 257 -19.20 -25.64 10.08
CA ALA A 257 -18.35 -24.46 10.21
C ALA A 257 -18.57 -23.37 9.12
N LEU A 258 -18.52 -22.10 9.53
CA LEU A 258 -18.29 -20.95 8.67
C LEU A 258 -16.98 -21.17 7.93
N ASN A 259 -17.06 -21.18 6.61
CA ASN A 259 -15.94 -21.47 5.72
C ASN A 259 -15.41 -20.19 5.05
N ALA A 260 -16.27 -19.21 4.80
CA ALA A 260 -15.87 -17.95 4.17
C ALA A 260 -16.89 -16.82 4.38
N LEU A 261 -16.40 -15.59 4.20
CA LEU A 261 -17.21 -14.38 4.14
C LEU A 261 -16.92 -13.61 2.85
N GLU A 262 -17.93 -12.95 2.31
CA GLU A 262 -17.81 -11.96 1.25
C GLU A 262 -18.55 -10.70 1.64
N LEU A 263 -17.85 -9.56 1.67
CA LEU A 263 -18.44 -8.26 1.97
C LEU A 263 -18.70 -7.46 0.69
N LEU A 264 -19.82 -6.75 0.64
CA LEU A 264 -20.17 -5.85 -0.46
C LEU A 264 -19.84 -4.42 -0.10
N CYS A 265 -19.13 -3.73 -0.98
CA CYS A 265 -18.63 -2.38 -0.78
C CYS A 265 -19.44 -1.35 -1.58
N ALA A 266 -19.80 -0.24 -0.95
CA ALA A 266 -20.51 0.85 -1.60
C ALA A 266 -20.06 2.23 -1.11
N LYS A 267 -20.40 3.25 -1.91
CA LYS A 267 -20.25 4.68 -1.55
C LYS A 267 -21.34 5.10 -0.56
N LYS A 268 -21.22 6.31 0.01
CA LYS A 268 -22.23 6.94 0.88
C LYS A 268 -23.62 7.06 0.26
N ASP A 269 -23.70 7.24 -1.05
CA ASP A 269 -24.97 7.30 -1.78
C ASP A 269 -25.62 5.92 -2.00
N GLY A 270 -25.00 4.83 -1.55
CA GLY A 270 -25.49 3.45 -1.74
C GLY A 270 -25.06 2.79 -3.04
N THR A 271 -24.30 3.49 -3.91
CA THR A 271 -23.79 2.91 -5.16
C THR A 271 -22.82 1.77 -4.85
N SER A 272 -23.21 0.54 -5.21
CA SER A 272 -22.36 -0.64 -5.11
C SER A 272 -21.15 -0.51 -6.05
N VAL A 273 -19.96 -0.84 -5.55
CA VAL A 273 -18.71 -0.69 -6.28
C VAL A 273 -18.06 -2.03 -6.56
N ASN A 274 -17.80 -2.82 -5.51
CA ASN A 274 -17.16 -4.12 -5.61
C ASN A 274 -17.57 -5.01 -4.43
N SER A 275 -17.20 -6.28 -4.48
CA SER A 275 -17.15 -7.15 -3.31
C SER A 275 -15.70 -7.50 -2.96
N ILE A 276 -15.48 -7.87 -1.70
CA ILE A 276 -14.19 -8.30 -1.18
C ILE A 276 -14.33 -9.63 -0.47
N LYS A 277 -13.39 -10.53 -0.76
CA LYS A 277 -13.36 -11.89 -0.25
C LYS A 277 -11.89 -12.37 -0.25
N PRO A 278 -11.25 -12.52 0.91
CA PRO A 278 -9.84 -12.90 0.98
C PRO A 278 -9.64 -14.38 0.61
N HIS A 279 -10.64 -15.23 0.86
CA HIS A 279 -10.65 -16.64 0.47
C HIS A 279 -12.08 -17.12 0.20
N SER A 280 -12.25 -18.11 -0.68
CA SER A 280 -13.58 -18.61 -1.06
C SER A 280 -14.14 -19.70 -0.14
N GLY A 281 -13.36 -20.12 0.86
CA GLY A 281 -13.60 -21.35 1.62
C GLY A 281 -13.44 -22.57 0.73
N PHE A 282 -13.39 -23.73 1.34
CA PHE A 282 -13.23 -24.99 0.62
C PHE A 282 -14.60 -25.62 0.39
N TRP A 283 -15.47 -25.54 1.39
CA TRP A 283 -16.70 -26.31 1.45
C TRP A 283 -17.94 -25.46 1.74
N GLY A 284 -19.10 -26.12 1.74
CA GLY A 284 -20.40 -25.50 2.02
C GLY A 284 -20.99 -24.64 0.91
N ASP A 285 -22.17 -24.09 1.20
CA ASP A 285 -22.97 -23.29 0.27
C ASP A 285 -22.96 -21.81 0.66
N TRP A 286 -22.88 -20.93 -0.35
CA TRP A 286 -23.01 -19.49 -0.13
C TRP A 286 -24.46 -19.10 0.15
N SER A 287 -24.64 -18.24 1.14
CA SER A 287 -25.91 -17.58 1.41
C SER A 287 -26.29 -16.59 0.31
N ASN A 288 -27.58 -16.22 0.28
CA ASN A 288 -27.97 -14.97 -0.36
C ASN A 288 -27.29 -13.78 0.32
N VAL A 289 -27.06 -12.71 -0.45
CA VAL A 289 -26.51 -11.47 0.09
C VAL A 289 -27.54 -10.76 0.95
N VAL A 290 -27.11 -10.34 2.14
CA VAL A 290 -27.88 -9.51 3.07
C VAL A 290 -27.20 -8.16 3.22
N ARG A 291 -27.99 -7.06 3.21
CA ARG A 291 -27.48 -5.69 3.23
C ARG A 291 -28.13 -4.87 4.33
N CYS A 292 -27.37 -3.93 4.88
CA CYS A 292 -27.94 -2.81 5.61
C CYS A 292 -28.90 -2.03 4.70
N PRO A 293 -30.10 -1.70 5.18
CA PRO A 293 -31.09 -0.99 4.38
C PRO A 293 -30.69 0.46 4.11
N GLY A 294 -31.05 0.96 2.93
CA GLY A 294 -30.87 2.37 2.55
C GLY A 294 -29.45 2.74 2.10
N SER A 295 -29.21 4.05 2.00
CA SER A 295 -27.91 4.66 1.72
C SER A 295 -27.24 5.16 3.00
N ASN A 296 -25.92 5.37 2.98
CA ASN A 296 -25.13 5.84 4.12
C ASN A 296 -25.22 4.93 5.37
N ASN A 297 -25.60 3.66 5.18
CA ASN A 297 -25.77 2.66 6.23
C ASN A 297 -24.77 1.51 5.99
N PHE A 298 -23.78 1.40 6.88
CA PHE A 298 -22.60 0.55 6.67
C PHE A 298 -22.46 -0.47 7.78
N LEU A 299 -21.75 -1.58 7.50
CA LEU A 299 -21.35 -2.53 8.53
C LEU A 299 -20.40 -1.84 9.50
N LYS A 300 -20.74 -1.84 10.78
CA LYS A 300 -20.00 -1.15 11.85
C LYS A 300 -19.60 -2.09 12.99
N GLY A 301 -20.25 -3.24 13.12
CA GLY A 301 -19.89 -4.23 14.10
C GLY A 301 -20.03 -5.65 13.55
N VAL A 302 -19.35 -6.57 14.20
CA VAL A 302 -19.33 -7.99 13.85
C VAL A 302 -19.33 -8.86 15.12
N SER A 303 -20.02 -9.98 15.05
CA SER A 303 -20.09 -11.03 16.07
C SER A 303 -20.22 -12.37 15.37
N PHE A 304 -19.55 -13.37 15.94
CA PHE A 304 -19.65 -14.76 15.52
C PHE A 304 -20.43 -15.57 16.54
N LYS A 305 -21.07 -16.62 16.05
CA LYS A 305 -21.72 -17.64 16.87
C LYS A 305 -20.77 -18.82 16.98
N ILE A 306 -20.42 -19.21 18.19
CA ILE A 306 -19.38 -20.23 18.46
C ILE A 306 -19.88 -21.14 19.57
N GLU A 307 -19.65 -22.44 19.42
CA GLU A 307 -19.95 -23.45 20.42
C GLU A 307 -18.92 -23.45 21.57
N PRO A 308 -19.31 -23.92 22.78
CA PRO A 308 -18.34 -24.17 23.84
C PRO A 308 -17.47 -25.40 23.50
N PRO A 309 -16.24 -25.47 24.04
CA PRO A 309 -15.38 -26.65 23.88
C PRO A 309 -16.10 -27.95 24.27
N GLN A 310 -16.07 -28.95 23.41
CA GLN A 310 -16.53 -30.31 23.62
C GLN A 310 -15.35 -31.21 24.02
N GLU A 311 -15.57 -32.22 24.86
CA GLU A 311 -14.47 -33.08 25.35
C GLU A 311 -13.84 -33.97 24.24
N SER A 312 -14.41 -33.97 23.03
CA SER A 312 -13.82 -34.56 21.82
C SER A 312 -14.43 -33.92 20.54
N GLY A 313 -13.71 -33.02 19.88
CA GLY A 313 -14.10 -32.34 18.63
C GLY A 313 -13.40 -30.99 18.47
N ASP A 314 -13.50 -30.35 17.29
CA ASP A 314 -12.89 -29.05 17.02
C ASP A 314 -13.60 -27.91 17.78
N ASP A 315 -13.08 -27.60 18.94
CA ASP A 315 -13.75 -26.86 20.02
C ASP A 315 -14.19 -25.41 19.75
N THR A 316 -13.93 -24.80 18.59
CA THR A 316 -13.99 -23.32 18.50
C THR A 316 -14.22 -22.70 17.11
N ALA A 317 -14.70 -23.42 16.10
CA ALA A 317 -15.03 -22.81 14.82
C ALA A 317 -16.30 -21.93 14.91
N ALA A 318 -16.39 -20.89 14.07
CA ALA A 318 -17.60 -20.06 14.02
C ALA A 318 -18.67 -20.75 13.17
N ASN A 319 -19.91 -20.80 13.64
CA ASN A 319 -21.03 -21.47 12.96
C ASN A 319 -21.95 -20.48 12.23
N ASP A 320 -21.90 -19.20 12.61
CA ASP A 320 -22.67 -18.13 12.00
C ASP A 320 -21.99 -16.76 12.21
N SER A 321 -22.36 -15.78 11.39
CA SER A 321 -21.92 -14.40 11.53
C SER A 321 -23.08 -13.40 11.47
N GLN A 322 -23.02 -12.40 12.35
CA GLN A 322 -23.92 -11.26 12.32
C GLN A 322 -23.14 -9.96 12.22
N PHE A 323 -23.75 -8.97 11.57
CA PHE A 323 -23.18 -7.63 11.46
C PHE A 323 -24.14 -6.57 11.95
N ALA A 324 -23.62 -5.62 12.73
CA ALA A 324 -24.36 -4.42 13.11
C ALA A 324 -24.24 -3.36 12.02
N CYS A 325 -25.37 -2.74 11.67
CA CYS A 325 -25.44 -1.63 10.74
C CYS A 325 -25.27 -0.28 11.47
N SER A 326 -24.71 0.74 10.80
CA SER A 326 -24.44 2.04 11.41
C SER A 326 -25.72 2.83 11.78
N GLN A 327 -26.83 2.59 11.08
CA GLN A 327 -28.10 3.30 11.28
C GLN A 327 -29.30 2.37 11.57
N SER A 328 -29.09 1.06 11.70
CA SER A 328 -30.19 0.10 11.84
C SER A 328 -29.83 -1.13 12.68
N ARG A 329 -30.79 -2.04 12.82
CA ARG A 329 -30.59 -3.34 13.50
C ARG A 329 -29.55 -4.21 12.79
N ASN A 330 -29.10 -5.23 13.51
CA ASN A 330 -28.19 -6.26 12.99
C ASN A 330 -28.79 -6.99 11.80
N ILE A 331 -27.93 -7.44 10.91
CA ILE A 331 -28.25 -8.29 9.76
C ILE A 331 -27.60 -9.66 9.94
N PHE A 332 -28.29 -10.70 9.47
CA PHE A 332 -27.94 -12.11 9.61
C PHE A 332 -28.12 -12.80 8.27
N ALA A 333 -27.27 -13.77 7.95
CA ALA A 333 -27.48 -14.65 6.81
C ALA A 333 -28.49 -15.76 7.18
N SER A 334 -29.14 -16.34 6.17
CA SER A 334 -30.20 -17.35 6.38
C SER A 334 -29.69 -18.79 6.48
N ASN A 335 -28.40 -19.01 6.23
CA ASN A 335 -27.76 -20.33 6.22
C ASN A 335 -26.81 -20.51 7.43
N GLY A 336 -26.92 -19.65 8.43
CA GLY A 336 -26.23 -19.83 9.70
C GLY A 336 -26.81 -21.01 10.47
N ASP A 337 -25.96 -21.66 11.24
CA ASP A 337 -26.34 -22.86 11.97
C ASP A 337 -27.00 -22.55 13.35
N PRO A 338 -27.99 -23.34 13.81
CA PRO A 338 -28.66 -23.13 15.09
C PRO A 338 -27.78 -23.33 16.34
N TRP A 339 -26.65 -24.05 16.26
CA TRP A 339 -25.81 -24.39 17.40
C TRP A 339 -24.89 -23.23 17.84
N GLY A 340 -24.44 -23.28 19.10
CA GLY A 340 -23.57 -22.28 19.73
C GLY A 340 -24.24 -20.99 20.22
N ASP A 341 -23.43 -20.12 20.81
CA ASP A 341 -23.88 -18.84 21.37
C ASP A 341 -23.23 -17.66 20.66
N TRP A 342 -24.00 -16.58 20.48
CA TRP A 342 -23.47 -15.33 19.95
C TRP A 342 -22.48 -14.70 20.92
N LYS A 343 -21.25 -14.49 20.44
CA LYS A 343 -20.21 -13.82 21.23
C LYS A 343 -20.42 -12.30 21.25
N PRO A 344 -19.83 -11.59 22.23
CA PRO A 344 -19.98 -10.14 22.32
C PRO A 344 -19.62 -9.41 21.02
N MET A 345 -20.52 -8.55 20.56
CA MET A 345 -20.31 -7.74 19.35
C MET A 345 -19.11 -6.82 19.49
N LYS A 346 -18.23 -6.84 18.50
CA LYS A 346 -17.13 -5.87 18.38
C LYS A 346 -17.53 -4.76 17.43
N TYR A 347 -17.30 -3.52 17.83
CA TYR A 347 -17.68 -2.34 17.07
C TYR A 347 -16.48 -1.52 16.64
N CYS A 348 -16.56 -0.99 15.43
CA CYS A 348 -15.76 0.14 15.00
C CYS A 348 -16.10 1.40 15.82
N SER A 349 -15.10 2.27 16.01
CA SER A 349 -15.25 3.54 16.73
C SER A 349 -16.34 4.45 16.12
N PRO A 350 -16.85 5.46 16.85
CA PRO A 350 -17.71 6.49 16.26
C PRO A 350 -17.12 7.07 14.97
N SER A 351 -17.99 7.40 14.01
CA SER A 351 -17.63 7.95 12.68
C SER A 351 -16.72 7.07 11.81
N THR A 352 -16.72 5.75 12.04
CA THR A 352 -15.98 4.76 11.24
C THR A 352 -16.87 3.56 10.88
N ALA A 353 -16.51 2.83 9.83
CA ALA A 353 -17.18 1.63 9.38
C ALA A 353 -16.19 0.61 8.79
N ILE A 354 -16.60 -0.65 8.70
CA ILE A 354 -15.78 -1.73 8.15
C ILE A 354 -15.46 -1.44 6.68
N CYS A 355 -14.19 -1.51 6.32
CA CYS A 355 -13.68 -1.22 4.97
C CYS A 355 -12.70 -2.27 4.45
N GLY A 356 -12.36 -3.27 5.24
CA GLY A 356 -11.51 -4.37 4.85
C GLY A 356 -11.53 -5.46 5.91
N PHE A 357 -11.06 -6.65 5.55
CA PHE A 357 -10.95 -7.76 6.47
C PHE A 357 -9.99 -8.86 5.97
N SER A 358 -9.51 -9.67 6.90
CA SER A 358 -8.85 -10.95 6.64
C SER A 358 -9.60 -12.08 7.35
N LEU A 359 -9.50 -13.29 6.82
CA LEU A 359 -10.01 -14.51 7.44
C LEU A 359 -8.83 -15.27 8.07
N LYS A 360 -9.10 -16.02 9.13
CA LYS A 360 -8.17 -16.96 9.74
C LYS A 360 -8.56 -18.36 9.28
N LEU A 361 -7.66 -19.06 8.60
CA LEU A 361 -7.89 -20.36 7.98
C LEU A 361 -6.79 -21.33 8.38
N GLU A 362 -7.12 -22.60 8.54
CA GLU A 362 -6.13 -23.66 8.60
C GLU A 362 -5.80 -24.18 7.19
N ASP A 363 -4.52 -24.43 6.93
CA ASP A 363 -4.06 -25.06 5.69
C ASP A 363 -4.26 -26.59 5.79
N THR A 364 -4.45 -27.24 4.63
CA THR A 364 -4.65 -28.69 4.54
C THR A 364 -3.46 -29.48 5.11
N GLN A 365 -3.68 -30.29 6.14
CA GLN A 365 -2.73 -31.30 6.61
C GLN A 365 -3.08 -32.64 5.96
N ASN A 366 -2.12 -33.24 5.25
CA ASN A 366 -2.31 -34.39 4.38
C ASN A 366 -2.94 -35.66 5.03
N GLU A 367 -3.22 -35.68 6.33
CA GLU A 367 -4.00 -36.69 7.06
C GLU A 367 -4.67 -36.06 8.32
N GLY A 368 -5.93 -35.62 8.22
CA GLY A 368 -6.77 -35.18 9.37
C GLY A 368 -7.28 -33.74 9.31
N ASP A 369 -8.57 -33.57 9.63
CA ASP A 369 -9.45 -32.37 9.70
C ASP A 369 -8.95 -31.09 9.03
N ASP A 370 -9.46 -30.88 7.82
CA ASP A 370 -9.05 -29.83 6.91
C ASP A 370 -10.18 -28.80 6.73
N THR A 371 -9.91 -27.55 7.11
CA THR A 371 -10.35 -26.32 6.41
C THR A 371 -11.66 -25.60 6.77
N ALA A 372 -11.80 -25.16 8.03
CA ALA A 372 -12.79 -24.16 8.46
C ALA A 372 -12.23 -22.72 8.61
N ALA A 373 -13.10 -21.69 8.57
CA ALA A 373 -12.72 -20.33 8.97
C ALA A 373 -12.83 -20.18 10.49
N ASN A 374 -11.67 -20.23 11.15
CA ASN A 374 -11.58 -20.18 12.60
C ASN A 374 -11.71 -18.77 13.18
N GLY A 375 -11.59 -17.72 12.34
CA GLY A 375 -11.67 -16.34 12.80
C GLY A 375 -11.59 -15.30 11.70
N ALA A 376 -11.63 -14.03 12.08
CA ALA A 376 -11.49 -12.91 11.16
C ALA A 376 -11.02 -11.63 11.87
N LYS A 377 -10.31 -10.77 11.14
CA LYS A 377 -9.97 -9.41 11.57
C LYS A 377 -10.59 -8.42 10.61
N PHE A 378 -11.26 -7.40 11.12
CA PHE A 378 -11.93 -6.37 10.32
C PHE A 378 -11.26 -5.02 10.55
N GLU A 379 -11.09 -4.28 9.46
CA GLU A 379 -10.46 -2.97 9.44
C GLU A 379 -11.53 -1.90 9.38
N CYS A 380 -11.48 -0.96 10.32
CA CYS A 380 -12.39 0.16 10.44
C CYS A 380 -11.80 1.40 9.80
N CYS A 381 -12.46 1.94 8.78
CA CYS A 381 -12.08 3.19 8.13
C CYS A 381 -12.96 4.38 8.56
N THR A 382 -12.40 5.59 8.60
CA THR A 382 -13.18 6.83 8.77
C THR A 382 -14.20 7.01 7.65
N LEU A 383 -15.42 7.47 7.98
CA LEU A 383 -16.51 7.70 7.04
C LEU A 383 -16.37 8.98 6.21
#